data_AF-A0A354B6W6-F1
#
_entry.id   AF-A0A354B6W6-F1
#
_cell.length_a   1.000
_cell.length_b   1.000
_cell.length_c   1.000
_cell.angle_alpha   90.00
_cell.angle_beta   90.00
_cell.angle_gamma   90.00
#
_symmetry.space_group_name_H-M   'P 1'
#
loop_
_entity.id
_entity.type
_entity.pdbx_description
1 polymer ?
#
loop_
_entity_poly.entity_id
_entity_poly.type
_entity_poly.pdbx_seq_one_letter_code
_entity_poly.pdbx_strand_id
1 'polypeptide(L)'
;MTEERASNATPNDAPPEEDPRPDGLRSAKSLLLVNTGDGKGKSSAAFGVAMRARARDWPVAVIQFLKSDDWVTGEQLMAEPLGIDFQSLGDGFTWDSADLTKDEAEAREAWRQGKEVIEAGEHRLVVFDEITYPLNWGWIDSAEVEATFRDRPERVSIVATGRDAPAWLIDLADTVTVMENRKHAYEQGIAAKKGIDY
;
A
#
# COMPACT_ATOMS: atom_id res chain seq x y z
N MET A 1 -6.20 22.55 -26.67
CA MET A 1 -6.03 21.42 -27.60
C MET A 1 -4.55 21.15 -27.71
N THR A 2 -4.08 20.18 -26.94
CA THR A 2 -2.87 19.39 -27.19
C THR A 2 -3.09 18.10 -26.43
N GLU A 3 -3.66 17.12 -27.14
CA GLU A 3 -3.75 15.73 -26.70
C GLU A 3 -2.32 15.19 -26.59
N GLU A 4 -1.92 14.77 -25.40
CA GLU A 4 -0.69 14.03 -25.22
C GLU A 4 -1.00 12.53 -25.32
N ARG A 5 -0.31 11.90 -26.27
CA ARG A 5 -0.64 10.61 -26.86
C ARG A 5 -0.56 9.49 -25.83
N ALA A 6 -1.64 8.73 -25.70
CA ALA A 6 -1.56 7.36 -25.19
C ALA A 6 -0.62 6.56 -26.10
N SER A 7 0.51 6.14 -25.55
CA SER A 7 1.42 5.18 -26.18
C SER A 7 0.71 3.83 -26.28
N ASN A 8 -0.01 3.59 -27.38
CA ASN A 8 -0.42 2.26 -27.80
C ASN A 8 0.84 1.48 -28.19
N ALA A 9 1.47 0.82 -27.22
CA ALA A 9 2.44 -0.22 -27.51
C ALA A 9 1.69 -1.38 -28.20
N THR A 10 2.01 -1.64 -29.46
CA THR A 10 1.65 -2.88 -30.16
C THR A 10 2.08 -4.09 -29.32
N PRO A 11 1.28 -5.17 -29.25
CA PRO A 11 1.73 -6.41 -28.64
C PRO A 11 3.02 -6.85 -29.33
N ASN A 12 4.09 -7.00 -28.54
CA ASN A 12 5.38 -7.41 -29.07
C ASN A 12 5.31 -8.94 -29.32
N ASP A 13 5.03 -9.34 -30.57
CA ASP A 13 4.84 -10.75 -30.95
C ASP A 13 6.12 -11.60 -30.89
N ALA A 14 7.26 -11.00 -30.52
CA ALA A 14 8.53 -11.69 -30.33
C ALA A 14 9.21 -11.30 -29.01
N PRO A 15 9.88 -12.24 -28.32
CA PRO A 15 10.69 -11.92 -27.15
C PRO A 15 11.84 -10.97 -27.56
N PRO A 16 12.25 -10.05 -26.67
CA PRO A 16 13.37 -9.16 -26.97
C PRO A 16 14.66 -9.98 -27.17
N GLU A 17 15.35 -9.72 -28.28
CA GLU A 17 16.65 -10.35 -28.60
C GLU A 17 17.83 -9.64 -27.93
N GLU A 18 17.64 -8.38 -27.55
CA GLU A 18 18.62 -7.54 -26.86
C GLU A 18 18.24 -7.37 -25.37
N ASP A 19 19.25 -7.13 -24.53
CA ASP A 19 19.05 -6.88 -23.10
C ASP A 19 18.38 -5.51 -22.90
N PRO A 20 17.14 -5.45 -22.38
CA PRO A 20 16.40 -4.20 -22.25
C PRO A 20 16.78 -3.40 -21.00
N ARG A 21 17.72 -3.90 -20.18
CA ARG A 21 18.10 -3.23 -18.93
C ARG A 21 18.85 -1.92 -19.24
N PRO A 22 18.52 -0.81 -18.54
CA PRO A 22 19.26 0.42 -18.73
C PRO A 22 20.69 0.30 -18.21
N ASP A 23 21.62 1.03 -18.83
CA ASP A 23 22.99 1.15 -18.34
C ASP A 23 23.05 1.88 -16.99
N GLY A 24 24.11 1.63 -16.21
CA GLY A 24 24.38 2.39 -14.98
C GLY A 24 23.46 2.08 -13.79
N LEU A 25 22.86 0.88 -13.75
CA LEU A 25 22.05 0.42 -12.61
C LEU A 25 22.81 0.57 -11.29
N ARG A 26 22.10 1.11 -10.28
CA ARG A 26 22.62 1.33 -8.92
C ARG A 26 21.72 0.64 -7.89
N SER A 27 22.30 0.26 -6.75
CA SER A 27 21.55 -0.26 -5.61
C SER A 27 20.98 0.88 -4.75
N ALA A 28 19.72 0.77 -4.35
CA ALA A 28 19.11 1.60 -3.31
C ALA A 28 19.19 0.91 -1.94
N LYS A 29 19.31 1.69 -0.85
CA LYS A 29 19.32 1.15 0.52
C LYS A 29 17.91 0.77 0.99
N SER A 30 16.90 1.55 0.58
CA SER A 30 15.47 1.30 0.75
C SER A 30 14.67 1.90 -0.41
N LEU A 31 13.39 1.57 -0.49
CA LEU A 31 12.46 2.08 -1.50
C LEU A 31 11.11 2.45 -0.88
N LEU A 32 10.43 3.44 -1.43
CA LEU A 32 9.02 3.75 -1.20
C LEU A 32 8.20 3.32 -2.43
N LEU A 33 7.28 2.39 -2.24
CA LEU A 33 6.37 1.88 -3.25
C LEU A 33 4.96 2.37 -2.96
N VAL A 34 4.21 2.76 -4.00
CA VAL A 34 2.81 3.16 -3.90
C VAL A 34 1.98 2.32 -4.87
N ASN A 35 0.98 1.62 -4.33
CA ASN A 35 -0.02 0.91 -5.11
C ASN A 35 -1.35 1.64 -5.02
N THR A 36 -1.74 2.36 -6.08
CA THR A 36 -2.96 3.17 -6.13
C THR A 36 -3.87 2.80 -7.30
N GLY A 37 -4.92 3.59 -7.56
CA GLY A 37 -5.89 3.39 -8.63
C GLY A 37 -7.12 2.57 -8.23
N ASP A 38 -8.08 2.50 -9.15
CA ASP A 38 -9.41 1.97 -8.86
C ASP A 38 -9.56 0.45 -8.91
N GLY A 39 -8.58 -0.22 -9.53
CA GLY A 39 -8.56 -1.67 -9.72
C GLY A 39 -8.28 -2.45 -8.44
N LYS A 40 -8.76 -3.70 -8.43
CA LYS A 40 -8.37 -4.70 -7.43
C LYS A 40 -6.90 -5.05 -7.60
N GLY A 41 -6.18 -5.17 -6.48
CA GLY A 41 -4.80 -5.69 -6.48
C GLY A 41 -3.81 -4.91 -5.61
N LYS A 42 -4.17 -3.72 -5.15
CA LYS A 42 -3.27 -2.82 -4.39
C LYS A 42 -2.73 -3.46 -3.11
N SER A 43 -3.62 -3.85 -2.21
CA SER A 43 -3.30 -4.49 -0.93
C SER A 43 -2.67 -5.87 -1.15
N SER A 44 -3.25 -6.72 -1.99
CA SER A 44 -2.69 -8.04 -2.28
C SER A 44 -1.27 -7.98 -2.87
N ALA A 45 -0.95 -6.98 -3.68
CA ALA A 45 0.40 -6.76 -4.17
C ALA A 45 1.35 -6.33 -3.05
N ALA A 46 0.91 -5.46 -2.14
CA ALA A 46 1.68 -5.06 -0.96
C ALA A 46 1.97 -6.25 -0.03
N PHE A 47 0.96 -7.08 0.25
CA PHE A 47 1.13 -8.32 1.02
C PHE A 47 2.01 -9.35 0.30
N GLY A 48 1.99 -9.40 -1.03
CA GLY A 48 2.94 -10.19 -1.80
C GLY A 48 4.40 -9.73 -1.62
N VAL A 49 4.63 -8.41 -1.51
CA VAL A 49 5.95 -7.85 -1.16
C VAL A 49 6.33 -8.21 0.28
N ALA A 50 5.38 -8.10 1.22
CA ALA A 50 5.59 -8.50 2.61
C ALA A 50 6.01 -9.97 2.73
N MET A 51 5.31 -10.87 2.05
CA MET A 51 5.65 -12.30 1.99
C MET A 51 7.06 -12.52 1.41
N ARG A 52 7.41 -11.82 0.32
CA ARG A 52 8.74 -11.92 -0.30
C ARG A 52 9.84 -11.45 0.65
N ALA A 53 9.64 -10.33 1.33
CA ALA A 53 10.57 -9.80 2.32
C ALA A 53 10.74 -10.79 3.48
N ARG A 54 9.63 -11.37 3.95
CA ARG A 54 9.64 -12.29 5.08
C ARG A 54 10.31 -13.61 4.76
N ALA A 55 10.14 -14.13 3.55
CA ALA A 55 10.89 -15.28 3.01
C ALA A 55 12.40 -15.01 2.82
N ARG A 56 12.84 -13.76 2.99
CA ARG A 56 14.25 -13.33 2.98
C ARG A 56 14.69 -12.84 4.36
N ASP A 57 14.00 -13.28 5.41
CA ASP A 57 14.28 -12.99 6.82
C ASP A 57 14.24 -11.50 7.19
N TRP A 58 13.55 -10.67 6.40
CA TRP A 58 13.37 -9.27 6.78
C TRP A 58 12.34 -9.17 7.91
N PRO A 59 12.59 -8.38 8.96
CA PRO A 59 11.52 -7.96 9.86
C PRO A 59 10.54 -7.08 9.10
N VAL A 60 9.25 -7.44 9.16
CA VAL A 60 8.16 -6.79 8.41
C VAL A 60 7.06 -6.38 9.38
N ALA A 61 6.61 -5.14 9.26
CA ALA A 61 5.41 -4.65 9.92
C ALA A 61 4.32 -4.29 8.91
N VAL A 62 3.06 -4.44 9.31
CA VAL A 62 1.89 -3.99 8.56
C VAL A 62 1.04 -3.13 9.48
N ILE A 63 0.73 -1.93 9.03
CA ILE A 63 -0.22 -1.00 9.62
C ILE A 63 -1.40 -0.91 8.66
N GLN A 64 -2.54 -1.46 9.06
CA GLN A 64 -3.74 -1.44 8.23
C GLN A 64 -4.71 -0.39 8.75
N PHE A 65 -5.10 0.54 7.88
CA PHE A 65 -6.14 1.52 8.13
C PHE A 65 -7.50 0.99 7.66
N LEU A 66 -8.58 1.55 8.22
CA LEU A 66 -9.97 1.29 7.82
C LEU A 66 -10.32 -0.20 7.80
N LYS A 67 -10.28 -0.81 8.97
CA LYS A 67 -10.73 -2.20 9.16
C LYS A 67 -12.26 -2.24 9.33
N SER A 68 -12.89 -3.40 9.14
CA SER A 68 -14.15 -3.69 9.83
C SER A 68 -13.97 -4.86 10.81
N ASP A 69 -14.59 -4.76 11.99
CA ASP A 69 -14.52 -5.80 13.02
C ASP A 69 -15.08 -7.13 12.54
N ASP A 70 -16.00 -7.09 11.58
CA ASP A 70 -16.65 -8.25 10.99
C ASP A 70 -15.82 -8.93 9.87
N TRP A 71 -14.72 -8.30 9.41
CA TRP A 71 -13.85 -8.85 8.36
C TRP A 71 -12.43 -9.10 8.85
N VAL A 72 -12.17 -10.36 9.22
CA VAL A 72 -10.80 -10.87 9.37
C VAL A 72 -10.30 -11.35 8.01
N THR A 73 -9.28 -10.68 7.48
CA THR A 73 -8.67 -11.01 6.18
C THR A 73 -7.72 -12.20 6.30
N GLY A 74 -7.55 -12.95 5.21
CA GLY A 74 -6.58 -14.03 5.11
C GLY A 74 -5.15 -13.58 5.42
N GLU A 75 -4.77 -12.36 5.04
CA GLU A 75 -3.46 -11.79 5.30
C GLU A 75 -3.22 -11.51 6.79
N GLN A 76 -4.25 -11.06 7.52
CA GLN A 76 -4.18 -10.91 8.98
C GLN A 76 -4.00 -12.28 9.65
N LEU A 77 -4.72 -13.31 9.20
CA LEU A 77 -4.57 -14.68 9.73
C LEU A 77 -3.19 -15.28 9.49
N MET A 78 -2.54 -14.89 8.38
CA MET A 78 -1.20 -15.37 8.04
C MET A 78 -0.08 -14.56 8.70
N ALA A 79 -0.38 -13.43 9.33
CA ALA A 79 0.64 -12.57 9.92
C ALA A 79 1.47 -13.27 11.00
N GLU A 80 0.81 -13.84 12.02
CA GLU A 80 1.48 -14.53 13.13
C GLU A 80 2.30 -15.74 12.65
N PRO A 81 1.76 -16.68 11.84
CA PRO A 81 2.56 -17.79 11.31
C PRO A 81 3.77 -17.37 10.48
N LEU A 82 3.71 -16.20 9.82
CA LEU A 82 4.82 -15.65 9.05
C LEU A 82 5.76 -14.76 9.88
N GLY A 83 5.43 -14.49 11.15
CA GLY A 83 6.16 -13.56 12.01
C GLY A 83 6.12 -12.12 11.50
N ILE A 84 5.01 -11.70 10.88
CA ILE A 84 4.77 -10.32 10.48
C ILE A 84 4.10 -9.60 11.64
N ASP A 85 4.65 -8.46 12.04
CA ASP A 85 4.06 -7.64 13.09
C ASP A 85 2.88 -6.87 12.49
N PHE A 86 1.67 -7.36 12.72
CA PHE A 86 0.45 -6.81 12.11
C PHE A 86 -0.34 -6.02 13.14
N GLN A 87 -0.54 -4.73 12.85
CA GLN A 87 -1.40 -3.84 13.60
C GLN A 87 -2.61 -3.48 12.74
N SER A 88 -3.78 -4.02 13.10
CA SER A 88 -5.05 -3.60 12.54
C SER A 88 -5.73 -2.68 13.54
N LEU A 89 -5.90 -1.41 13.19
CA LEU A 89 -6.57 -0.42 14.04
C LEU A 89 -7.68 0.24 13.21
N GLY A 90 -8.92 0.20 13.71
CA GLY A 90 -10.11 0.71 13.03
C GLY A 90 -11.35 -0.16 13.24
N ASP A 91 -12.42 0.40 13.79
CA ASP A 91 -13.79 -0.03 13.52
C ASP A 91 -14.10 0.21 12.01
N GLY A 92 -15.11 -0.49 11.49
CA GLY A 92 -15.62 -0.49 10.10
C GLY A 92 -15.37 0.67 9.14
N PHE A 93 -15.45 0.36 7.83
CA PHE A 93 -15.62 1.34 6.75
C PHE A 93 -16.53 2.53 7.14
N THR A 94 -16.09 3.74 6.81
CA THR A 94 -16.70 5.04 7.19
C THR A 94 -18.12 5.28 6.66
N TRP A 95 -18.63 4.43 5.76
CA TRP A 95 -20.01 4.52 5.26
C TRP A 95 -21.02 3.86 6.20
N ASP A 96 -20.58 3.01 7.14
CA ASP A 96 -21.41 2.34 8.14
C ASP A 96 -21.10 2.78 9.59
N SER A 97 -20.08 3.63 9.80
CA SER A 97 -19.71 4.12 11.14
C SER A 97 -20.77 5.09 11.68
N ALA A 98 -21.27 4.79 12.88
CA ALA A 98 -22.15 5.68 13.61
C ALA A 98 -21.41 6.90 14.21
N ASP A 99 -20.07 6.91 14.21
CA ASP A 99 -19.24 7.94 14.83
C ASP A 99 -17.89 8.16 14.11
N LEU A 100 -17.89 9.07 13.13
CA LEU A 100 -16.70 9.48 12.39
C LEU A 100 -15.57 10.04 13.27
N THR A 101 -15.86 10.51 14.48
CA THR A 101 -14.82 11.02 15.38
C THR A 101 -13.98 9.90 16.00
N LYS A 102 -14.59 8.72 16.18
CA LYS A 102 -13.88 7.52 16.61
C LYS A 102 -12.94 7.02 15.52
N ASP A 103 -13.42 6.92 14.28
CA ASP A 103 -12.64 6.47 13.13
C ASP A 103 -11.42 7.39 12.88
N GLU A 104 -11.60 8.71 13.01
CA GLU A 104 -10.49 9.67 12.92
C GLU A 104 -9.44 9.45 14.02
N ALA A 105 -9.87 9.24 15.27
CA ALA A 105 -8.96 8.99 16.38
C ALA A 105 -8.18 7.67 16.18
N GLU A 106 -8.83 6.64 15.68
CA GLU A 106 -8.20 5.35 15.37
C GLU A 106 -7.19 5.47 14.23
N ALA A 107 -7.51 6.23 13.17
CA ALA A 107 -6.57 6.50 12.10
C ALA A 107 -5.34 7.29 12.60
N ARG A 108 -5.54 8.28 13.48
CA ARG A 108 -4.43 9.03 14.12
C ARG A 108 -3.55 8.13 14.98
N GLU A 109 -4.16 7.21 15.72
CA GLU A 109 -3.44 6.24 16.54
C GLU A 109 -2.67 5.22 15.69
N ALA A 110 -3.28 4.70 14.62
CA ALA A 110 -2.62 3.84 13.65
C ALA A 110 -1.41 4.53 13.01
N TRP A 111 -1.56 5.80 12.65
CA TRP A 111 -0.45 6.61 12.15
C TRP A 111 0.65 6.79 13.21
N ARG A 112 0.30 7.11 14.46
CA ARG A 112 1.26 7.25 15.56
C ARG A 112 2.11 5.99 15.72
N GLN A 113 1.49 4.82 15.76
CA GLN A 113 2.21 3.54 15.88
C GLN A 113 3.05 3.24 14.65
N GLY A 114 2.53 3.48 13.44
CA GLY A 114 3.27 3.30 12.20
C GLY A 114 4.50 4.20 12.09
N LYS A 115 4.40 5.45 12.56
CA LYS A 115 5.52 6.37 12.68
C LYS A 115 6.58 5.84 13.64
N GLU A 116 6.19 5.38 14.82
CA GLU A 116 7.12 4.77 15.80
C GLU A 116 7.85 3.55 15.22
N VAL A 117 7.14 2.71 14.46
CA VAL A 117 7.71 1.56 13.75
C VAL A 117 8.74 1.99 12.70
N ILE A 118 8.46 3.02 11.91
CA ILE A 118 9.43 3.58 10.96
C ILE A 118 10.67 4.11 11.69
N GLU A 119 10.46 4.95 12.71
CA GLU A 119 11.53 5.68 13.41
C GLU A 119 12.45 4.75 14.20
N ALA A 120 11.90 3.68 14.80
CA ALA A 120 12.71 2.63 15.42
C ALA A 120 13.66 1.96 14.41
N GLY A 121 13.22 1.87 13.15
CA GLY A 121 13.99 1.30 12.05
C GLY A 121 14.29 -0.18 12.22
N GLU A 122 13.62 -0.89 13.11
CA GLU A 122 13.83 -2.32 13.36
C GLU A 122 13.26 -3.16 12.21
N HIS A 123 12.18 -2.71 11.58
CA HIS A 123 11.57 -3.33 10.41
C HIS A 123 12.19 -2.83 9.12
N ARG A 124 12.65 -3.77 8.27
CA ARG A 124 13.22 -3.41 6.96
C ARG A 124 12.15 -3.11 5.92
N LEU A 125 10.91 -3.54 6.18
CA LEU A 125 9.73 -3.24 5.38
C LEU A 125 8.57 -2.89 6.30
N VAL A 126 7.91 -1.77 6.02
CA VAL A 126 6.65 -1.37 6.66
C VAL A 126 5.59 -1.18 5.59
N VAL A 127 4.46 -1.87 5.72
CA VAL A 127 3.31 -1.71 4.82
C VAL A 127 2.29 -0.83 5.51
N PHE A 128 1.85 0.23 4.83
CA PHE A 128 0.74 1.09 5.23
C PHE A 128 -0.43 0.80 4.28
N ASP A 129 -1.29 -0.13 4.67
CA ASP A 129 -2.42 -0.55 3.85
C ASP A 129 -3.60 0.42 4.03
N GLU A 130 -4.10 0.97 2.93
CA GLU A 130 -5.21 1.92 2.85
C GLU A 130 -4.96 3.29 3.52
N ILE A 131 -3.69 3.69 3.65
CA ILE A 131 -3.29 5.00 4.23
C ILE A 131 -3.76 6.21 3.42
N THR A 132 -4.04 6.07 2.12
CA THR A 132 -4.44 7.21 1.29
C THR A 132 -5.78 7.80 1.72
N TYR A 133 -6.69 7.01 2.29
CA TYR A 133 -7.97 7.52 2.74
C TYR A 133 -7.87 8.51 3.91
N PRO A 134 -7.25 8.16 5.07
CA PRO A 134 -7.10 9.12 6.16
C PRO A 134 -6.25 10.33 5.78
N LEU A 135 -5.32 10.21 4.82
CA LEU A 135 -4.63 11.35 4.22
C LEU A 135 -5.61 12.27 3.48
N ASN A 136 -6.41 11.71 2.58
CA ASN A 136 -7.35 12.45 1.74
C ASN A 136 -8.49 13.09 2.55
N TRP A 137 -8.91 12.44 3.63
CA TRP A 137 -9.93 12.96 4.54
C TRP A 137 -9.38 13.97 5.56
N GLY A 138 -8.06 14.18 5.59
CA GLY A 138 -7.41 15.10 6.53
C GLY A 138 -7.39 14.61 7.97
N TRP A 139 -7.60 13.31 8.19
CA TRP A 139 -7.59 12.69 9.51
C TRP A 139 -6.17 12.55 10.06
N ILE A 140 -5.18 12.40 9.19
CA ILE A 140 -3.77 12.43 9.55
C ILE A 140 -3.06 13.55 8.78
N ASP A 141 -2.07 14.17 9.43
CA ASP A 141 -1.36 15.31 8.86
C ASP A 141 -0.45 14.87 7.72
N SER A 142 -0.79 15.27 6.50
CA SER A 142 -0.01 14.96 5.30
C SER A 142 1.44 15.45 5.38
N ALA A 143 1.69 16.61 6.00
CA ALA A 143 3.04 17.15 6.12
C ALA A 143 3.90 16.30 7.07
N GLU A 144 3.30 15.78 8.14
CA GLU A 144 3.96 14.86 9.06
C GLU A 144 4.28 13.53 8.38
N VAL A 145 3.31 12.96 7.65
CA VAL A 145 3.50 11.70 6.93
C VAL A 145 4.59 11.85 5.86
N GLU A 146 4.55 12.93 5.07
CA GLU A 146 5.55 13.21 4.04
C GLU A 146 6.95 13.33 4.65
N ALA A 147 7.10 14.10 5.73
CA ALA A 147 8.38 14.24 6.43
C ALA A 147 8.89 12.89 6.96
N THR A 148 8.02 12.11 7.60
CA THR A 148 8.36 10.79 8.16
C THR A 148 8.79 9.82 7.06
N PHE A 149 8.09 9.79 5.93
CA PHE A 149 8.43 8.92 4.81
C PHE A 149 9.74 9.36 4.15
N ARG A 150 9.97 10.68 3.99
CA ARG A 150 11.20 11.20 3.41
C ARG A 150 12.42 10.93 4.29
N ASP A 151 12.28 11.15 5.60
CA ASP A 151 13.39 11.12 6.57
C ASP A 151 13.55 9.75 7.26
N ARG A 152 12.79 8.74 6.80
CA ARG A 152 12.84 7.35 7.30
C ARG A 152 14.29 6.82 7.36
N PRO A 153 14.63 5.94 8.32
CA PRO A 153 15.95 5.32 8.34
C PRO A 153 16.28 4.63 7.02
N GLU A 154 17.53 4.76 6.54
CA GLU A 154 17.94 4.37 5.18
C GLU A 154 17.66 2.90 4.81
N ARG A 155 17.47 2.02 5.81
CA ARG A 155 17.19 0.59 5.62
C ARG A 155 15.70 0.23 5.56
N VAL A 156 14.82 1.18 5.85
CA VAL A 156 13.36 0.98 5.96
C VAL A 156 12.73 1.26 4.62
N SER A 157 12.22 0.20 3.98
CA SER A 157 11.38 0.32 2.80
C SER A 157 9.92 0.42 3.18
N ILE A 158 9.12 1.12 2.38
CA ILE A 158 7.70 1.36 2.64
C ILE A 158 6.89 0.90 1.44
N VAL A 159 5.72 0.29 1.69
CA VAL A 159 4.67 0.13 0.69
C VAL A 159 3.40 0.82 1.20
N ALA A 160 2.94 1.84 0.49
CA ALA A 160 1.67 2.50 0.76
C ALA A 160 0.61 2.05 -0.24
N THR A 161 -0.62 1.82 0.23
CA THR A 161 -1.72 1.43 -0.65
C THR A 161 -2.94 2.34 -0.46
N GLY A 162 -3.79 2.35 -1.49
CA GLY A 162 -5.13 2.89 -1.44
C GLY A 162 -5.47 3.74 -2.66
N ARG A 163 -6.73 4.13 -2.78
CA ARG A 163 -7.21 4.94 -3.92
C ARG A 163 -6.72 6.38 -3.81
N ASP A 164 -6.64 7.07 -4.95
CA ASP A 164 -6.39 8.51 -5.02
C ASP A 164 -5.17 8.95 -4.20
N ALA A 165 -4.02 8.29 -4.39
CA ALA A 165 -2.79 8.68 -3.69
C ALA A 165 -2.47 10.17 -3.95
N PRO A 166 -2.22 10.97 -2.89
CA PRO A 166 -1.98 12.40 -3.06
C PRO A 166 -0.71 12.65 -3.87
N ALA A 167 -0.66 13.77 -4.62
CA ALA A 167 0.42 14.07 -5.55
C ALA A 167 1.81 14.03 -4.88
N TRP A 168 1.94 14.56 -3.65
CA TRP A 168 3.19 14.53 -2.90
C TRP A 168 3.69 13.09 -2.65
N LEU A 169 2.78 12.14 -2.43
CA LEU A 169 3.13 10.74 -2.16
C LEU A 169 3.60 10.05 -3.45
N ILE A 170 2.98 10.38 -4.58
CA ILE A 170 3.41 9.93 -5.91
C ILE A 170 4.81 10.49 -6.23
N ASP A 171 5.02 11.79 -6.00
CA ASP A 171 6.28 12.47 -6.27
C ASP A 171 7.44 11.97 -5.38
N LEU A 172 7.14 11.59 -4.14
CA LEU A 172 8.12 11.06 -3.19
C LEU A 172 8.48 9.59 -3.46
N ALA A 173 7.60 8.83 -4.10
CA ALA A 173 7.76 7.39 -4.28
C ALA A 173 8.82 7.02 -5.32
N ASP A 174 9.60 5.98 -5.01
CA ASP A 174 10.55 5.39 -5.96
C ASP A 174 9.83 4.55 -7.03
N THR A 175 8.63 4.05 -6.73
CA THR A 175 7.81 3.27 -7.66
C THR A 175 6.34 3.48 -7.38
N VAL A 176 5.59 3.82 -8.42
CA VAL A 176 4.13 3.97 -8.35
C VAL A 176 3.50 3.00 -9.35
N THR A 177 2.56 2.17 -8.88
CA THR A 177 1.71 1.32 -9.71
C THR A 177 0.27 1.79 -9.59
N VAL A 178 -0.35 2.09 -10.73
CA VAL A 178 -1.79 2.41 -10.81
C VAL A 178 -2.53 1.17 -11.29
N MET A 179 -3.27 0.52 -10.38
CA MET A 179 -4.16 -0.57 -10.70
C MET A 179 -5.40 0.00 -11.40
N GLU A 180 -5.50 -0.18 -12.71
CA GLU A 180 -6.65 0.26 -13.49
C GLU A 180 -7.78 -0.79 -13.44
N ASN A 181 -9.01 -0.36 -13.15
CA ASN A 181 -10.16 -1.26 -13.19
C ASN A 181 -10.64 -1.47 -14.63
N ARG A 182 -10.04 -2.44 -15.33
CA ARG A 182 -10.48 -2.83 -16.69
C ARG A 182 -11.75 -3.66 -16.70
N LYS A 183 -11.96 -4.46 -15.65
CA LYS A 183 -13.13 -5.33 -15.44
C LYS A 183 -13.11 -5.83 -14.00
N HIS A 184 -14.25 -5.80 -13.32
CA HIS A 184 -14.40 -6.38 -12.00
C HIS A 184 -15.53 -7.42 -11.94
N ALA A 185 -15.40 -8.42 -11.06
CA ALA A 185 -16.46 -9.43 -10.85
C ALA A 185 -17.73 -8.79 -10.27
N TYR A 186 -17.56 -7.84 -9.34
CA TYR A 186 -18.66 -7.08 -8.74
C TYR A 186 -19.55 -6.37 -9.76
N GLU A 187 -18.99 -5.83 -10.85
CA GLU A 187 -19.74 -5.16 -11.92
C GLU A 187 -20.67 -6.12 -12.67
N GLN A 188 -20.42 -7.43 -12.55
CA GLN A 188 -21.26 -8.50 -13.11
C GLN A 188 -22.24 -9.06 -12.05
N GLY A 189 -22.36 -8.42 -10.89
CA GLY A 189 -23.22 -8.87 -9.79
C GLY A 189 -22.65 -10.03 -8.97
N ILE A 190 -21.35 -10.35 -9.11
CA ILE A 190 -20.70 -11.41 -8.34
C ILE A 190 -20.24 -10.84 -7.00
N ALA A 191 -20.74 -11.42 -5.90
CA ALA A 191 -20.37 -11.03 -4.54
C ALA A 191 -18.92 -11.39 -4.19
N ALA A 192 -18.38 -10.72 -3.17
CA ALA A 192 -17.05 -10.98 -2.63
C ALA A 192 -16.91 -12.45 -2.18
N LYS A 193 -15.76 -13.06 -2.48
CA LYS A 193 -15.47 -14.45 -2.18
C LYS A 193 -14.28 -14.57 -1.21
N LYS A 194 -14.50 -15.31 -0.12
CA LYS A 194 -13.43 -15.71 0.82
C LYS A 194 -12.28 -16.44 0.09
N GLY A 195 -11.06 -16.05 0.42
CA GLY A 195 -9.79 -16.46 -0.18
C GLY A 195 -9.45 -15.75 -1.50
N ILE A 196 -10.27 -14.79 -1.97
CA ILE A 196 -10.02 -14.03 -3.20
C ILE A 196 -10.13 -12.53 -2.95
N ASP A 197 -11.19 -12.11 -2.27
CA ASP A 197 -11.46 -10.69 -1.95
C ASP A 197 -11.15 -10.39 -0.48
N TYR A 198 -11.17 -11.41 0.39
CA TYR A 198 -10.81 -11.36 1.82
C TYR A 198 -10.49 -12.74 2.40
#